data_AF-A0A960MHS5-F1
#
_entry.id   AF-A0A960MHS5-F1
#
_cell.length_a   1.000
_cell.length_b   1.000
_cell.length_c   1.000
_cell.angle_alpha   90.00
_cell.angle_beta   90.00
_cell.angle_gamma   90.00
#
_symmetry.space_group_name_H-M   'P 1'
#
loop_
_entity.id
_entity.type
_entity.pdbx_description
1 polymer ?
#
loop_
_entity_poly.entity_id
_entity_poly.type
_entity_poly.pdbx_seq_one_letter_code
_entity_poly.pdbx_strand_id
1 'polypeptide(L)' 'TAAANGFRFRVPYGTLLCVSDKPLHGELKLPGMASDFYRRQVGQHLDIGIRAMEKLRSMEPDRLHSRKLRSFAETAFQ' A
#
# COMPACT_ATOMS: atom_id res chain seq x y z
N THR A 1 -10.59 -3.04 -7.18
CA THR A 1 -9.47 -2.22 -6.68
C THR A 1 -9.07 -2.69 -5.29
N ALA A 2 -7.77 -2.77 -4.98
CA ALA A 2 -7.25 -3.42 -3.77
C ALA A 2 -7.87 -2.91 -2.46
N ALA A 3 -7.91 -1.60 -2.24
CA ALA A 3 -8.47 -1.00 -1.01
C ALA A 3 -9.97 -1.35 -0.80
N ALA A 4 -10.77 -1.32 -1.87
CA ALA A 4 -12.19 -1.67 -1.79
C ALA A 4 -12.39 -3.15 -1.42
N ASN A 5 -11.50 -4.04 -1.86
CA ASN A 5 -11.53 -5.45 -1.46
C ASN A 5 -11.09 -5.63 0.00
N GLY A 6 -10.06 -4.89 0.44
CA GLY A 6 -9.66 -4.88 1.86
C GLY A 6 -10.81 -4.46 2.77
N PHE A 7 -11.55 -3.41 2.40
CA PHE A 7 -12.77 -3.00 3.11
C PHE A 7 -13.85 -4.10 3.11
N ARG A 8 -14.15 -4.68 1.93
CA ARG A 8 -15.15 -5.75 1.80
C ARG A 8 -14.82 -6.99 2.63
N PHE A 9 -13.55 -7.34 2.76
CA PHE A 9 -13.12 -8.56 3.44
C PHE A 9 -12.52 -8.32 4.83
N ARG A 10 -12.59 -7.07 5.35
CA ARG A 10 -12.14 -6.71 6.70
C ARG A 10 -10.64 -6.96 6.90
N VAL A 11 -9.88 -6.92 5.81
CA VAL A 11 -8.43 -7.03 5.81
C VAL A 11 -7.85 -5.62 5.89
N PRO A 12 -7.04 -5.27 6.91
CA PRO A 12 -6.35 -3.99 6.96
C PRO A 12 -5.60 -3.70 5.66
N TYR A 13 -5.82 -2.52 5.08
CA TYR A 13 -5.28 -2.16 3.78
C TYR A 13 -4.63 -0.78 3.81
N GLY A 14 -3.69 -0.57 2.90
CA GLY A 14 -3.04 0.70 2.66
C GLY A 14 -2.45 0.72 1.25
N THR A 15 -2.25 1.93 0.72
CA THR A 15 -1.62 2.12 -0.58
C THR A 15 -0.50 3.14 -0.43
N LEU A 16 0.69 2.79 -0.86
CA LEU A 16 1.80 3.71 -1.09
C LEU A 16 2.07 3.73 -2.59
N LEU A 17 2.05 4.91 -3.21
CA LEU A 17 2.30 5.06 -4.64
C LEU A 17 3.61 5.79 -4.88
N CYS A 18 4.32 5.40 -5.94
CA CYS A 18 5.48 6.13 -6.43
C CYS A 18 5.07 6.90 -7.68
N VAL A 19 5.34 8.20 -7.73
CA VAL A 19 5.10 9.00 -8.94
C VAL A 19 6.02 8.48 -10.04
N SER A 20 5.44 7.92 -11.09
CA SER A 20 6.18 7.46 -12.26
C SER A 20 6.39 8.59 -13.26
N ASP A 21 5.41 9.45 -13.46
CA ASP A 21 5.34 10.41 -14.56
C ASP A 21 4.40 11.56 -14.20
N LYS A 22 4.43 12.65 -14.97
CA LYS A 22 3.58 13.83 -14.76
C LYS A 22 2.88 14.22 -16.06
N PRO A 23 1.78 13.53 -16.42
CA PRO A 23 1.11 13.72 -17.70
C PRO A 23 0.63 15.16 -17.92
N LEU A 24 0.17 15.84 -16.86
CA LEU A 24 -0.29 17.24 -16.95
C LEU A 24 0.82 18.27 -17.17
N HIS A 25 2.09 17.85 -17.10
CA HIS A 25 3.25 18.70 -17.33
C HIS A 25 4.00 18.31 -18.62
N GLY A 26 3.44 17.42 -19.44
CA GLY A 26 4.09 16.92 -20.65
C GLY A 26 5.23 15.92 -20.40
N GLU A 27 5.50 15.56 -19.15
CA GLU A 27 6.52 14.57 -18.77
C GLU A 27 5.96 13.15 -18.83
N LEU A 28 5.60 12.67 -20.03
CA LEU A 28 5.13 11.30 -20.25
C LEU A 28 6.32 10.33 -20.26
N LYS A 29 6.26 9.23 -19.48
CA LYS A 29 7.31 8.20 -19.53
C LYS A 29 7.24 7.40 -20.82
N LEU A 30 8.31 7.44 -21.61
CA LEU A 30 8.49 6.55 -22.77
C LEU A 30 8.94 5.14 -22.31
N PRO A 31 8.43 4.05 -22.92
CA PRO A 31 8.91 2.70 -22.66
C PRO A 31 10.41 2.59 -22.96
N GLY A 32 11.22 2.13 -22.00
CA GLY A 32 12.66 1.91 -22.18
C GLY A 32 13.59 2.96 -21.56
N MET A 33 13.08 4.09 -21.04
CA MET A 33 13.88 5.04 -20.26
C MET A 33 14.08 4.54 -18.82
N ALA A 34 14.81 3.43 -18.66
CA ALA A 34 15.30 3.01 -17.37
C ALA A 34 16.45 3.93 -16.94
N SER A 35 16.11 5.15 -16.50
CA SER A 35 17.06 5.98 -15.78
C SER A 35 17.42 5.26 -14.48
N ASP A 36 18.70 5.27 -14.09
CA ASP A 36 19.12 4.72 -12.79
C ASP A 36 18.32 5.31 -11.61
N PHE A 37 17.80 6.53 -11.82
CA PHE A 37 16.82 7.17 -10.95
C PHE A 37 15.54 6.34 -10.75
N TYR A 38 14.93 5.79 -11.81
CA TYR A 38 13.76 4.92 -11.68
C TYR A 38 14.09 3.64 -10.92
N ARG A 39 15.23 2.99 -11.22
CA ARG A 39 15.65 1.78 -10.48
C ARG A 39 15.86 2.07 -8.99
N ARG A 40 16.51 3.19 -8.67
CA ARG A 40 16.70 3.64 -7.29
C ARG A 40 15.38 3.95 -6.60
N GLN A 41 14.45 4.64 -7.27
CA GLN A 41 13.13 4.94 -6.71
C GLN A 41 12.30 3.68 -6.47
N VAL A 42 12.32 2.71 -7.40
CA VAL A 42 11.62 1.42 -7.23
C VAL A 42 12.20 0.64 -6.06
N GLY A 43 13.54 0.56 -5.96
CA GLY A 43 14.20 -0.10 -4.84
C GLY A 43 13.84 0.53 -3.49
N GLN A 44 13.95 1.86 -3.40
CA GLN A 44 13.55 2.58 -2.18
C GLN A 44 12.07 2.41 -1.86
N HIS A 45 11.19 2.40 -2.86
CA HIS A 45 9.76 2.21 -2.66
C HIS A 45 9.44 0.83 -2.09
N LEU A 46 10.12 -0.21 -2.58
CA LEU A 46 10.03 -1.56 -2.03
C LEU A 46 10.53 -1.62 -0.59
N ASP A 47 11.69 -1.02 -0.30
CA ASP A 47 12.24 -0.97 1.06
C ASP A 47 11.30 -0.30 2.06
N ILE A 48 10.61 0.77 1.65
CA ILE A 48 9.60 1.42 2.48
C ILE A 48 8.43 0.46 2.73
N GLY A 49 7.98 -0.28 1.71
CA GLY A 49 6.94 -1.30 1.85
C GLY A 49 7.33 -2.41 2.83
N ILE A 50 8.55 -2.93 2.71
CA ILE A 50 9.09 -3.97 3.62
C ILE A 50 9.13 -3.45 5.06
N ARG A 51 9.70 -2.25 5.28
CA ARG A 51 9.75 -1.63 6.62
C ARG A 51 8.37 -1.38 7.20
N ALA A 52 7.39 -1.02 6.38
CA ALA A 52 6.01 -0.90 6.83
C ALA A 52 5.49 -2.26 7.33
N MET A 53 5.70 -3.33 6.56
CA MET A 53 5.29 -4.69 6.97
C MET A 53 5.99 -5.16 8.25
N GLU A 54 7.28 -4.88 8.42
CA GLU A 54 8.03 -5.17 9.66
C GLU A 54 7.42 -4.45 10.86
N LYS A 55 7.10 -3.15 10.70
CA LYS A 55 6.46 -2.36 11.75
C LYS A 55 5.06 -2.86 12.09
N LEU A 56 4.26 -3.26 11.11
CA LEU A 56 2.93 -3.82 11.35
C LEU A 56 3.04 -5.18 12.04
N ARG A 57 4.02 -6.01 11.65
CA ARG A 57 4.29 -7.32 12.27
C ARG A 57 4.76 -7.19 13.72
N SER A 58 5.48 -6.13 14.08
CA SER A 58 5.94 -5.89 15.46
C SER A 58 4.86 -5.30 16.37
N MET A 59 3.65 -5.03 15.87
CA MET A 59 2.54 -4.59 16.71
C MET A 59 1.90 -5.79 17.41
N GLU A 60 1.35 -5.56 18.61
CA GLU A 60 0.42 -6.53 19.22
C GLU A 60 -0.68 -6.89 18.21
N PRO A 61 -1.09 -8.18 18.11
CA PRO A 61 -2.06 -8.63 17.10
C PRO A 61 -3.35 -7.80 17.08
N ASP A 62 -3.83 -7.40 18.26
CA ASP A 62 -5.05 -6.61 18.44
C ASP A 62 -4.92 -5.12 18.08
N ARG A 63 -3.69 -4.63 17.84
CA ARG A 63 -3.46 -3.24 17.41
C ARG A 63 -3.58 -3.08 15.89
N LEU A 64 -3.26 -4.11 15.12
CA LEU A 64 -3.35 -4.08 13.67
C LEU A 64 -4.81 -4.09 13.21
N HIS A 65 -5.61 -4.98 13.79
CA HIS A 65 -7.06 -5.04 13.54
C HIS A 65 -7.79 -4.09 14.48
N SER A 66 -8.60 -3.20 13.92
CA SER A 66 -9.35 -2.21 14.70
C SER A 66 -10.84 -2.26 14.33
N ARG A 67 -11.66 -1.51 15.07
CA ARG A 67 -13.10 -1.45 14.82
C ARG A 67 -13.51 -0.72 13.53
N LYS A 68 -12.56 -0.17 12.76
CA LYS A 68 -12.82 0.66 11.57
C LYS A 68 -13.47 -0.09 10.40
N LEU A 69 -13.29 -1.41 10.33
CA LEU A 69 -13.84 -2.25 9.26
C LEU A 69 -15.07 -3.06 9.69
N ARG A 70 -15.53 -2.88 10.94
CA ARG A 70 -16.65 -3.62 11.51
C ARG A 70 -17.99 -3.16 10.93
N SER A 71 -18.90 -4.10 10.74
CA SER A 71 -20.31 -3.80 10.40
C SER A 71 -21.21 -3.92 11.63
N PHE A 72 -22.43 -3.39 11.54
CA PHE A 72 -23.43 -3.50 12.62
C PHE A 72 -23.91 -4.94 12.90
N ALA A 73 -23.81 -5.84 11.91
CA ALA A 73 -24.25 -7.24 12.00
C ALA A 73 -23.07 -8.23 11.99
N GLU A 74 -21.92 -7.79 12.50
CA GLU A 74 -20.69 -8.57 12.41
C GLU A 74 -20.73 -9.81 13.32
N THR A 75 -20.33 -10.96 12.76
CA THR A 75 -20.20 -12.24 13.48
C THR A 75 -18.97 -12.22 14.39
N ALA A 76 -19.01 -12.93 15.52
CA ALA A 76 -17.97 -12.89 16.56
C ALA A 76 -16.58 -13.44 16.16
N PHE A 77 -16.38 -13.94 14.94
CA PHE A 77 -15.14 -14.60 14.52
C PHE A 77 -14.31 -13.73 13.55
N GLN A 78 -13.05 -13.49 13.93
CA GLN A 78 -11.93 -13.08 13.08
C GLN A 78 -10.67 -13.83 13.53
#